data_AF-A0A654UA76-F1
#
_entry.id   AF-A0A654UA76-F1
#
_cell.length_a   1.000
_cell.length_b   1.000
_cell.length_c   1.000
_cell.angle_alpha   90.00
_cell.angle_beta   90.00
_cell.angle_gamma   90.00
#
_symmetry.space_group_name_H-M   'P 1'
#
loop_
_entity.id
_entity.type
_entity.pdbx_description
1 polymer ?
#
loop_
_entity_poly.entity_id
_entity_poly.type
_entity_poly.pdbx_seq_one_letter_code
_entity_poly.pdbx_strand_id
1 'polypeptide(L)' 'MNKDLGLAMDAVAATGATAPLGSHAADIYAKFAADHADLDFSAVIHTLRARADA' A
#
# COMPACT_ATOMS: atom_id res chain seq x y z
N MET A 1 5.24 2.10 6.32
CA MET A 1 4.80 1.71 4.97
C MET A 1 3.68 2.57 4.40
N ASN A 2 2.45 2.61 4.97
CA ASN A 2 1.37 3.42 4.39
C ASN A 2 1.74 4.91 4.25
N LYS A 3 2.33 5.51 5.30
CA LYS A 3 2.88 6.87 5.25
C LYS A 3 3.90 7.07 4.13
N ASP A 4 4.87 6.17 4.06
CA ASP A 4 6.00 6.29 3.11
C ASP A 4 5.52 6.16 1.66
N LEU A 5 4.56 5.27 1.42
CA LEU A 5 3.90 5.14 0.12
C LEU A 5 3.06 6.37 -0.22
N GLY A 6 2.37 6.98 0.75
CA GLY A 6 1.67 8.25 0.55
C GLY A 6 2.62 9.36 0.09
N LEU A 7 3.74 9.55 0.81
CA LEU A 7 4.76 10.53 0.43
C LEU A 7 5.39 10.22 -0.95
N ALA A 8 5.60 8.94 -1.27
CA ALA A 8 6.07 8.54 -2.59
C ALA A 8 5.04 8.88 -3.69
N MET A 9 3.75 8.70 -3.44
CA MET A 9 2.69 9.02 -4.42
C MET A 9 2.52 10.53 -4.60
N ASP A 10 2.69 11.34 -3.54
CA ASP A 10 2.72 12.79 -3.65
C ASP A 10 3.86 13.25 -4.57
N ALA A 11 5.05 12.65 -4.45
CA ALA A 11 6.18 12.95 -5.32
C ALA A 11 5.97 12.49 -6.77
N VAL A 12 5.36 11.32 -6.97
CA VAL A 12 4.98 10.83 -8.31
C VAL A 12 4.00 11.81 -8.97
N ALA A 13 2.98 12.25 -8.25
CA ALA A 13 2.00 13.22 -8.75
C ALA A 13 2.65 14.58 -9.09
N ALA A 14 3.56 15.07 -8.23
CA ALA A 14 4.24 16.34 -8.42
C ALA A 14 5.22 16.36 -9.60
N THR A 15 5.76 15.21 -9.98
CA THR A 15 6.79 15.09 -11.04
C THR A 15 6.23 14.64 -12.39
N GLY A 16 4.98 14.17 -12.43
CA GLY A 16 4.41 13.51 -13.61
C GLY A 16 5.07 12.16 -13.92
N ALA A 17 5.82 11.60 -12.97
CA ALA A 17 6.40 10.27 -13.12
C ALA A 17 5.32 9.18 -13.15
N THR A 18 5.69 7.98 -13.61
CA THR A 18 4.82 6.81 -13.54
C THR A 18 5.44 5.78 -12.59
N ALA A 19 4.60 5.25 -11.69
CA ALA A 19 5.03 4.27 -10.70
C ALA A 19 3.95 3.19 -10.52
N PRO A 20 3.62 2.40 -11.55
CA PRO A 20 2.47 1.49 -11.52
C PRO A 20 2.51 0.49 -10.37
N LEU A 21 3.69 -0.04 -10.03
CA LEU A 21 3.85 -0.94 -8.88
C LEU A 21 3.70 -0.19 -7.54
N GLY A 22 4.21 1.04 -7.47
CA GLY A 22 4.11 1.89 -6.27
C GLY A 22 2.67 2.33 -6.00
N SER A 23 1.93 2.72 -7.04
CA SER A 23 0.52 3.08 -6.95
C SER A 23 -0.33 1.89 -6.50
N HIS A 24 -0.08 0.71 -7.07
CA HIS A 24 -0.78 -0.49 -6.63
C HIS A 24 -0.45 -0.87 -5.18
N ALA A 25 0.82 -0.72 -4.77
CA ALA A 25 1.22 -0.93 -3.38
C ALA A 25 0.53 0.07 -2.44
N ALA A 26 0.45 1.36 -2.80
CA ALA A 26 -0.22 2.38 -2.01
C ALA A 26 -1.70 2.02 -1.77
N ASP A 27 -2.42 1.56 -2.79
CA ASP A 27 -3.81 1.11 -2.66
C ASP A 27 -3.95 -0.10 -1.71
N ILE A 28 -3.04 -1.06 -1.78
CA ILE A 28 -3.04 -2.23 -0.90
C ILE A 28 -2.80 -1.81 0.54
N TYR A 29 -1.76 -1.01 0.79
CA TYR A 29 -1.38 -0.60 2.14
C TYR A 29 -2.35 0.40 2.77
N ALA A 30 -3.00 1.26 1.98
CA ALA A 30 -4.07 2.14 2.47
C ALA A 30 -5.27 1.33 2.97
N LYS A 31 -5.68 0.29 2.23
CA LYS A 31 -6.75 -0.63 2.66
C LYS A 31 -6.34 -1.44 3.88
N PHE A 32 -5.11 -1.95 3.92
CA PHE A 32 -4.59 -2.71 5.05
C PHE A 32 -4.54 -1.87 6.34
N ALA A 33 -4.07 -0.62 6.24
CA ALA A 33 -3.93 0.27 7.39
C ALA A 33 -5.26 0.75 7.99
N ALA A 34 -6.40 0.58 7.29
CA ALA A 34 -7.72 0.93 7.84
C ALA A 34 -8.05 0.13 9.10
N ASP A 35 -7.65 -1.15 9.15
CA ASP A 35 -7.96 -2.08 10.24
C ASP A 35 -6.71 -2.62 10.96
N HIS A 36 -5.51 -2.38 10.41
CA HIS A 36 -4.26 -3.01 10.88
C HIS A 36 -3.09 -2.02 10.98
N ALA A 37 -3.35 -0.77 11.34
CA ALA A 37 -2.33 0.29 11.41
C ALA A 37 -1.19 0.02 12.42
N ASP A 38 -1.43 -0.83 13.43
CA ASP A 38 -0.53 -1.19 14.51
C ASP A 38 0.37 -2.41 14.20
N LEU A 39 0.06 -3.17 13.15
CA LEU A 39 0.83 -4.34 12.75
C LEU A 39 2.05 -3.98 11.90
N ASP A 40 3.06 -4.84 11.92
CA ASP A 40 4.19 -4.75 10.99
C ASP A 40 3.69 -4.85 9.53
N PHE A 41 4.36 -4.14 8.61
CA PHE A 41 3.96 -4.09 7.21
C PHE A 41 3.92 -5.48 6.54
N SER A 42 4.73 -6.43 7.01
CA SER A 42 4.72 -7.80 6.49
C SER A 42 3.41 -8.54 6.73
N ALA A 43 2.59 -8.13 7.72
CA ALA A 43 1.31 -8.75 8.03
C ALA A 43 0.28 -8.63 6.89
N VAL A 44 0.49 -7.74 5.91
CA VAL A 44 -0.33 -7.63 4.69
C VAL A 44 -0.44 -8.95 3.92
N ILE A 45 0.54 -9.86 4.06
CA ILE A 45 0.50 -11.18 3.40
C ILE A 45 -0.70 -12.02 3.82
N HIS A 46 -1.18 -11.86 5.06
CA HIS A 46 -2.36 -12.58 5.56
C HIS A 46 -3.62 -12.08 4.85
N THR A 47 -3.76 -10.77 4.64
CA THR A 47 -4.86 -10.17 3.88
C THR A 47 -4.83 -10.61 2.41
N LEU A 48 -3.64 -10.68 1.79
CA LEU A 48 -3.50 -11.09 0.39
C LEU A 48 -3.84 -12.57 0.19
N ARG A 49 -3.43 -13.45 1.10
CA ARG A 49 -3.80 -14.88 1.07
C ARG A 49 -5.31 -15.08 1.19
N ALA A 50 -5.94 -14.41 2.15
CA ALA A 50 -7.39 -14.51 2.35
C ALA A 50 -8.21 -14.09 1.11
N ARG A 51 -7.69 -13.15 0.29
CA ARG A 51 -8.31 -12.77 -0.99
C ARG A 51 -8.09 -13.77 -2.11
N ALA A 52 -6.99 -14.51 -2.09
CA ALA A 52 -6.68 -15.52 -3.12
C ALA A 52 -7.50 -16.80 -2.93
N ASP A 53 -7.92 -17.07 -1.69
CA ASP A 53 -8.74 -18.24 -1.33
C ASP A 53 -10.26 -17.97 -1.48
N ALA A 54 -10.66 -16.76 -1.88
CA ALA A 54 -12.05 -16.32 -2.08
C ALA A 54 -12.41 -16.27 -3.58
#